data_AF-A0A9P4I5S7-F1
#
_entry.id   AF-A0A9P4I5S7-F1
#
_cell.length_a   1.000
_cell.length_b   1.000
_cell.length_c   1.000
_cell.angle_alpha   90.00
_cell.angle_beta   90.00
_cell.angle_gamma   90.00
#
_symmetry.space_group_name_H-M   'P 1'
#
loop_
_entity.id
_entity.type
_entity.pdbx_description
1 polymer ?
#
loop_
_entity_poly.entity_id
_entity_poly.type
_entity_poly.pdbx_seq_one_letter_code
_entity_poly.pdbx_strand_id
1 'polypeptide(L)'
;VFRRPLTMHSTEPMTGYMRTGYCEVPASDFGNHSVAGIMTKEFLDFSASQGNDLRTVGLTEGCRWCLCASRWRDAFLARRDDNDKIVPKVVLSATNEKALRSVDLEDLRKFAVDQGAANGVDGVNGINGINGVNGH
;
A
#
# COMPACT_ATOMS: atom_id res chain seq x y z
N VAL A 1 -3.45 4.99 -7.81
CA VAL A 1 -2.17 5.64 -8.16
C VAL A 1 -1.81 5.46 -9.64
N PHE A 2 -2.16 4.34 -10.27
CA PHE A 2 -1.87 4.10 -11.69
C PHE A 2 -2.92 4.65 -12.69
N ARG A 3 -3.90 5.45 -12.24
CA ARG A 3 -5.03 5.93 -13.06
C ARG A 3 -5.78 4.80 -13.78
N ARG A 4 -5.95 3.67 -13.10
CA ARG A 4 -6.72 2.51 -13.55
C ARG A 4 -7.81 2.21 -12.53
N PRO A 5 -8.83 1.41 -12.89
CA PRO A 5 -9.80 0.92 -11.92
C PRO A 5 -9.11 0.30 -10.70
N LEU A 6 -9.62 0.57 -9.51
CA LEU A 6 -9.09 0.00 -8.27
C LEU A 6 -9.37 -1.49 -8.21
N THR A 7 -8.39 -2.26 -7.73
CA THR A 7 -8.66 -3.63 -7.28
C THR A 7 -9.29 -3.62 -5.89
N MET A 8 -10.11 -4.62 -5.60
CA MET A 8 -10.67 -4.81 -4.25
C MET A 8 -9.52 -5.00 -3.25
N HIS A 9 -9.58 -4.29 -2.12
CA HIS A 9 -8.54 -4.36 -1.08
C HIS A 9 -8.87 -5.43 -0.05
N SER A 10 -10.07 -5.35 0.54
CA SER A 10 -10.50 -6.24 1.61
C SER A 10 -12.02 -6.23 1.83
N THR A 11 -12.63 -7.41 1.96
CA THR A 11 -14.00 -7.57 2.45
C THR A 11 -14.05 -8.08 3.89
N GLU A 12 -12.94 -8.62 4.40
CA GLU A 12 -12.82 -9.18 5.74
C GLU A 12 -11.45 -8.82 6.35
N PRO A 13 -11.40 -7.77 7.20
CA PRO A 13 -12.50 -6.87 7.57
C PRO A 13 -12.96 -5.99 6.40
N MET A 14 -14.24 -5.60 6.40
CA MET A 14 -14.80 -4.72 5.37
C MET A 14 -14.17 -3.33 5.46
N THR A 15 -13.40 -2.96 4.44
CA THR A 15 -12.64 -1.71 4.43
C THR A 15 -13.25 -0.66 3.48
N GLY A 16 -12.56 0.48 3.37
CA GLY A 16 -12.99 1.64 2.59
C GLY A 16 -13.90 2.56 3.38
N TYR A 17 -13.82 3.86 3.10
CA TYR A 17 -14.70 4.86 3.72
C TYR A 17 -16.18 4.52 3.49
N MET A 18 -16.52 4.07 2.27
CA MET A 18 -17.87 3.68 1.88
C MET A 18 -18.25 2.24 2.29
N ARG A 19 -17.34 1.50 2.95
CA ARG A 19 -17.53 0.07 3.31
C ARG A 19 -17.85 -0.83 2.12
N THR A 20 -17.21 -0.57 0.98
CA THR A 20 -17.33 -1.36 -0.26
C THR A 20 -16.18 -2.34 -0.49
N GLY A 21 -15.15 -2.29 0.37
CA GLY A 21 -13.91 -3.06 0.23
C GLY A 21 -12.88 -2.44 -0.72
N TYR A 22 -13.16 -1.27 -1.28
CA TYR A 22 -12.26 -0.49 -2.13
C TYR A 22 -11.82 0.79 -1.41
N CYS A 23 -10.60 1.27 -1.68
CA CYS A 23 -10.10 2.54 -1.16
C CYS A 23 -10.59 3.74 -1.98
N GLU A 24 -11.90 3.80 -2.20
CA GLU A 24 -12.57 4.92 -2.85
C GLU A 24 -12.61 6.13 -1.92
N VAL A 25 -12.42 7.31 -2.50
CA VAL A 25 -12.41 8.58 -1.76
C VAL A 25 -13.47 9.50 -2.38
N PRO A 26 -14.73 9.43 -1.93
CA PRO A 26 -15.78 10.36 -2.35
C PRO A 26 -15.46 11.79 -1.89
N ALA A 27 -16.24 12.77 -2.36
CA ALA A 27 -16.04 14.17 -1.96
C ALA A 27 -16.25 14.41 -0.44
N SER A 28 -17.03 13.56 0.22
CA SER A 28 -17.28 13.62 1.68
C SER A 28 -16.16 13.03 2.53
N ASP A 29 -15.21 12.30 1.93
CA ASP A 29 -14.08 11.74 2.65
C ASP A 29 -12.94 12.75 2.78
N PHE A 30 -13.09 13.66 3.75
CA PHE A 30 -12.07 14.66 4.07
C PHE A 30 -10.78 14.04 4.64
N GLY A 31 -10.84 12.81 5.18
CA GLY A 31 -9.68 12.07 5.69
C GLY A 31 -8.81 11.49 4.58
N ASN A 32 -9.34 11.37 3.36
CA ASN A 32 -8.66 10.80 2.20
C ASN A 32 -8.17 9.37 2.47
N HIS A 33 -9.09 8.42 2.68
CA HIS A 33 -8.83 6.99 2.90
C HIS A 33 -8.39 6.28 1.60
N SER A 34 -7.36 6.81 0.95
CA SER A 34 -6.89 6.37 -0.37
C SER A 34 -5.80 5.32 -0.33
N VAL A 35 -5.07 5.16 0.78
CA VAL A 35 -3.91 4.26 0.87
C VAL A 35 -4.34 2.87 1.29
N ALA A 36 -4.17 1.88 0.41
CA ALA A 36 -4.50 0.49 0.68
C ALA A 36 -3.36 -0.18 1.48
N GLY A 37 -3.38 -0.02 2.80
CA GLY A 37 -2.34 -0.52 3.70
C GLY A 37 -2.59 -1.93 4.24
N ILE A 38 -1.52 -2.60 4.63
CA ILE A 38 -1.51 -3.86 5.39
C ILE A 38 -0.96 -3.55 6.78
N MET A 39 -1.78 -3.73 7.81
CA MET A 39 -1.44 -3.34 9.17
C MET A 39 -0.28 -4.19 9.70
N THR A 40 0.67 -3.53 10.35
CA THR A 40 1.69 -4.16 11.19
C THR A 40 1.35 -3.89 12.64
N LYS A 41 1.89 -4.69 13.56
CA LYS A 41 1.72 -4.39 14.99
C LYS A 41 2.29 -3.00 15.34
N GLU A 42 3.46 -2.67 14.80
CA GLU A 42 4.19 -1.43 15.05
C GLU A 42 3.44 -0.20 14.51
N PHE A 43 2.82 -0.29 13.33
CA PHE A 43 1.97 0.78 12.82
C PHE A 43 0.73 0.98 13.69
N LEU A 44 0.11 -0.10 14.17
CA LEU A 44 -1.06 0.01 15.05
C LEU A 44 -0.67 0.65 16.40
N ASP A 45 0.49 0.32 16.96
CA ASP A 45 1.03 0.96 18.17
C ASP A 45 1.30 2.46 17.93
N PHE A 46 1.99 2.79 16.84
CA PHE A 46 2.27 4.17 16.43
C PHE A 46 0.98 4.97 16.20
N SER A 47 0.04 4.44 15.42
CA SER A 47 -1.22 5.10 15.12
C SER A 47 -2.01 5.40 16.40
N ALA A 48 -2.04 4.47 17.35
CA ALA A 48 -2.66 4.68 18.65
C ALA A 48 -1.96 5.80 19.45
N SER A 49 -0.62 5.83 19.45
CA SER A 49 0.13 6.91 20.10
C SER A 49 -0.08 8.28 19.45
N GLN A 50 -0.50 8.33 18.19
CA GLN A 50 -0.88 9.54 17.46
C GLN A 50 -2.39 9.88 17.58
N GLY A 51 -3.10 9.26 18.53
CA GLY A 51 -4.51 9.50 18.80
C GLY A 51 -5.48 8.85 17.81
N ASN A 52 -5.02 7.84 17.06
CA ASN A 52 -5.82 7.08 16.10
C ASN A 52 -5.71 5.58 16.38
N ASP A 53 -6.35 5.10 17.44
CA ASP A 53 -6.32 3.68 17.78
C ASP A 53 -7.26 2.86 16.90
N LEU A 54 -6.70 2.25 15.86
CA LEU A 54 -7.42 1.44 14.88
C LEU A 54 -7.86 0.06 15.41
N ARG A 55 -7.39 -0.35 16.60
CA ARG A 55 -7.87 -1.60 17.22
C ARG A 55 -9.31 -1.49 17.69
N THR A 56 -9.77 -0.27 17.98
CA THR A 56 -11.16 0.01 18.36
C THR A 56 -12.16 -0.37 17.27
N VAL A 57 -11.72 -0.41 16.01
CA VAL A 57 -12.51 -0.89 14.87
C VAL A 57 -12.13 -2.32 14.45
N GLY A 58 -11.45 -3.06 15.32
CA GLY A 58 -11.17 -4.49 15.17
C GLY A 58 -9.93 -4.83 14.33
N LEU A 59 -9.03 -3.88 14.06
CA LEU A 59 -7.83 -4.18 13.28
C LEU A 59 -6.75 -4.86 14.12
N THR A 60 -6.15 -5.89 13.54
CA THR A 60 -4.97 -6.58 14.04
C THR A 60 -3.87 -6.59 12.98
N GLU A 61 -2.68 -7.09 13.33
CA GLU A 61 -1.61 -7.29 12.37
C GLU A 61 -2.06 -8.17 11.21
N GLY A 62 -1.66 -7.80 9.99
CA GLY A 62 -2.05 -8.47 8.74
C GLY A 62 -3.37 -7.99 8.16
N CYS A 63 -4.23 -7.29 8.92
CA CYS A 63 -5.47 -6.74 8.38
C CYS A 63 -5.19 -5.78 7.22
N ARG A 64 -5.99 -5.89 6.16
CA ARG A 64 -5.98 -4.96 5.03
C ARG A 64 -6.96 -3.83 5.29
N TRP A 65 -6.47 -2.60 5.24
CA TRP A 65 -7.29 -1.43 5.52
C TRP A 65 -6.96 -0.22 4.65
N CYS A 66 -7.98 0.53 4.24
CA CYS A 66 -7.83 1.82 3.59
C CYS A 66 -7.54 2.89 4.65
N LEU A 67 -6.31 3.39 4.64
CA LEU A 67 -5.80 4.40 5.56
C LEU A 67 -5.97 5.80 4.97
N CYS A 68 -6.20 6.78 5.85
CA CYS A 68 -5.99 8.19 5.52
C CYS A 68 -4.56 8.38 4.99
N ALA A 69 -4.42 9.06 3.85
CA ALA A 69 -3.11 9.30 3.25
C ALA A 69 -2.15 10.05 4.19
N SER A 70 -2.69 10.97 5.00
CA SER A 70 -1.92 11.68 6.03
C SER A 70 -1.38 10.74 7.10
N ARG A 71 -2.15 9.76 7.58
CA ARG A 71 -1.70 8.82 8.62
C ARG A 71 -0.62 7.87 8.12
N TRP A 72 -0.71 7.45 6.86
CA TRP A 72 0.39 6.71 6.24
C TRP A 72 1.64 7.58 6.11
N ARG A 73 1.49 8.84 5.68
CA ARG A 73 2.60 9.81 5.58
C ARG A 73 3.27 10.07 6.92
N ASP A 74 2.50 10.24 8.00
CA ASP A 74 3.03 10.48 9.34
C ASP A 74 3.92 9.32 9.79
N ALA A 75 3.47 8.07 9.56
CA ALA A 75 4.26 6.88 9.81
C ALA A 75 5.53 6.83 8.95
N PHE A 76 5.40 7.16 7.65
CA PHE A 76 6.54 7.26 6.76
C PHE A 76 7.57 8.28 7.26
N LEU A 77 7.17 9.48 7.67
CA LEU A 77 8.07 10.51 8.18
C LEU A 77 8.71 10.15 9.53
N ALA A 78 8.03 9.35 10.36
CA ALA A 78 8.55 8.90 11.65
C ALA A 78 9.54 7.73 11.55
N ARG A 79 9.67 7.11 10.38
CA ARG A 79 10.43 5.86 10.21
C ARG A 79 11.92 6.06 10.37
N ARG A 80 12.62 5.04 10.87
CA ARG A 80 14.09 5.06 10.98
C ARG A 80 14.77 4.83 9.63
N ASP A 81 14.25 3.87 8.87
CA ASP A 81 14.69 3.50 7.53
C ASP A 81 13.56 2.81 6.76
N ASP A 82 13.81 2.38 5.52
CA ASP A 82 12.80 1.82 4.64
C ASP A 82 12.35 0.37 5.01
N ASN A 83 12.97 -0.26 6.03
CA ASN A 83 12.55 -1.55 6.58
C ASN A 83 11.72 -1.39 7.87
N ASP A 84 11.53 -0.17 8.35
CA ASP A 84 10.79 0.08 9.58
C ASP A 84 9.31 -0.30 9.44
N LYS A 85 8.86 -1.19 10.31
CA LYS A 85 7.50 -1.73 10.29
C LYS A 85 6.46 -0.73 10.78
N ILE A 86 6.84 0.43 11.33
CA ILE A 86 5.85 1.47 11.59
C ILE A 86 5.19 1.94 10.30
N VAL A 87 5.83 1.79 9.14
CA VAL A 87 5.24 2.09 7.84
C VAL A 87 4.55 0.84 7.31
N PRO A 88 3.22 0.82 7.22
CA PRO A 88 2.50 -0.34 6.73
C PRO A 88 2.78 -0.52 5.24
N LYS A 89 2.94 -1.78 4.81
CA LYS A 89 3.07 -2.14 3.39
C LYS A 89 1.83 -1.75 2.61
N VAL A 90 1.97 -1.46 1.32
CA VAL A 90 0.92 -0.89 0.46
C VAL A 90 0.60 -1.81 -0.71
N VAL A 91 -0.68 -1.91 -1.07
CA VAL A 91 -1.15 -2.51 -2.33
C VAL A 91 -1.44 -1.39 -3.34
N LEU A 92 -0.53 -1.12 -4.27
CA LEU A 92 -0.60 -0.03 -5.24
C LEU A 92 -1.81 -0.17 -6.18
N SER A 93 -2.15 -1.37 -6.63
CA SER A 93 -3.33 -1.59 -7.48
C SER A 93 -4.66 -1.24 -6.80
N ALA A 94 -4.70 -1.31 -5.46
CA ALA A 94 -5.86 -0.96 -4.63
C ALA A 94 -5.78 0.46 -4.06
N THR A 95 -4.65 1.15 -4.22
CA THR A 95 -4.44 2.50 -3.68
C THR A 95 -4.94 3.57 -4.66
N ASN A 96 -5.82 4.46 -4.20
CA ASN A 96 -6.42 5.51 -5.02
C ASN A 96 -5.41 6.59 -5.42
N GLU A 97 -5.57 7.17 -6.61
CA GLU A 97 -4.70 8.26 -7.08
C GLU A 97 -4.74 9.50 -6.18
N LYS A 98 -5.84 9.72 -5.43
CA LYS A 98 -5.93 10.82 -4.47
C LYS A 98 -4.92 10.70 -3.31
N ALA A 99 -4.29 9.53 -3.11
CA ALA A 99 -3.14 9.41 -2.21
C ALA A 99 -2.00 10.35 -2.63
N LEU A 100 -1.81 10.53 -3.95
CA LEU A 100 -0.74 11.36 -4.52
C LEU A 100 -0.89 12.87 -4.24
N ARG A 101 -1.97 13.27 -3.57
CA ARG A 101 -2.12 14.64 -3.03
C ARG A 101 -1.35 14.84 -1.73
N SER A 102 -0.92 13.77 -1.08
CA SER A 102 -0.27 13.79 0.24
C SER A 102 1.03 13.00 0.30
N VAL A 103 1.21 12.00 -0.56
CA VAL A 103 2.38 11.10 -0.57
C VAL A 103 2.90 10.88 -1.98
N ASP A 104 4.22 10.73 -2.14
CA ASP A 104 4.81 10.51 -3.46
C ASP A 104 4.67 9.05 -3.91
N LEU A 105 4.55 8.84 -5.22
CA LEU A 105 4.45 7.49 -5.79
C LEU A 105 5.68 6.64 -5.50
N GLU A 106 6.88 7.23 -5.56
CA GLU A 106 8.13 6.52 -5.29
C GLU A 106 8.22 6.08 -3.82
N ASP A 107 7.66 6.87 -2.91
CA ASP A 107 7.61 6.48 -1.50
C ASP A 107 6.64 5.33 -1.27
N LEU A 108 5.47 5.35 -1.92
CA LEU A 108 4.56 4.20 -1.88
C LEU A 108 5.21 2.94 -2.48
N ARG A 109 6.00 3.07 -3.55
CA ARG A 109 6.70 1.95 -4.20
C ARG A 109 7.71 1.25 -3.28
N LYS A 110 8.44 1.99 -2.45
CA LYS A 110 9.38 1.41 -1.45
C LYS A 110 8.70 0.44 -0.49
N PHE A 111 7.41 0.64 -0.23
CA PHE A 111 6.62 -0.17 0.70
C PHE A 111 5.57 -1.04 0.00
N ALA A 112 5.62 -1.15 -1.33
CA ALA A 112 4.63 -1.89 -2.09
C ALA A 112 4.82 -3.41 -1.98
N VAL A 113 3.71 -4.16 -2.01
CA VAL A 113 3.72 -5.63 -2.16
C VAL A 113 3.35 -6.08 -3.57
N ASP A 114 2.88 -5.17 -4.40
CA ASP A 114 2.62 -5.35 -5.82
C ASP A 114 3.30 -4.23 -6.62
N GLN A 115 3.71 -4.51 -7.85
CA GLN A 115 4.37 -3.52 -8.71
C GLN A 115 3.38 -2.69 -9.54
N GLY A 116 2.08 -2.96 -9.41
CA GLY A 116 1.11 -2.66 -10.46
C GLY A 116 1.42 -3.47 -11.73
N ALA A 117 0.41 -3.86 -12.50
CA ALA A 117 0.69 -4.47 -13.80
C ALA A 117 1.43 -3.44 -14.70
N ALA A 118 2.75 -3.56 -14.80
CA ALA A 118 3.52 -2.98 -15.88
C ALA A 118 2.93 -3.56 -17.17
N ASN A 119 2.19 -2.74 -17.93
CA ASN A 119 1.86 -3.15 -19.29
C ASN A 119 3.18 -3.09 -20.06
N GLY A 120 3.55 -4.24 -20.63
CA GLY A 120 4.87 -4.51 -21.17
C GLY A 120 5.33 -3.54 -22.23
N VAL A 121 6.56 -3.08 -22.06
CA VAL A 121 7.58 -2.96 -23.11
C VAL A 121 8.91 -3.06 -22.39
N ASP A 122 9.36 -4.29 -22.17
CA ASP A 122 10.78 -4.61 -22.07
C ASP A 122 10.94 -6.05 -22.54
N GLY A 123 10.96 -6.18 -23.87
CA GLY A 123 11.48 -7.37 -24.51
C GLY A 123 12.94 -7.51 -24.11
N VAL A 124 13.19 -8.49 -23.25
CA VAL A 124 14.38 -9.35 -23.21
C VAL A 124 15.56 -8.83 -24.06
N ASN A 125 16.51 -8.18 -23.39
CA ASN A 125 17.91 -8.33 -23.76
C ASN A 125 18.76 -8.23 -22.49
N GLY A 126 19.04 -9.40 -21.93
CA GLY A 126 19.73 -9.58 -20.65
C GLY A 126 20.28 -10.99 -20.53
N ILE A 127 21.22 -11.27 -21.43
CA ILE A 127 22.21 -12.34 -21.45
C ILE A 127 22.63 -12.81 -20.04
N ASN A 128 22.45 -14.09 -19.70
CA ASN A 128 23.51 -14.87 -19.05
C ASN A 128 23.22 -16.39 -18.94
N GLY A 129 24.06 -17.16 -19.63
CA GLY A 129 24.80 -18.27 -19.01
C GLY A 129 24.10 -19.61 -18.84
N ILE A 130 24.27 -20.51 -19.81
CA ILE A 130 24.47 -21.94 -19.51
C ILE A 130 25.62 -22.47 -20.37
N ASN A 131 26.78 -22.69 -19.74
CA ASN A 131 27.85 -23.54 -20.24
C ASN A 131 27.38 -25.00 -20.18
N GLY A 132 27.58 -25.77 -21.26
CA GLY A 132 27.24 -27.20 -21.28
C GLY A 132 27.60 -27.91 -22.60
N VAL A 133 28.87 -28.27 -22.69
CA VAL A 133 29.54 -29.33 -23.49
C VAL A 133 28.73 -30.38 -24.30
N ASN A 134 29.33 -30.73 -25.45
CA ASN A 134 29.41 -32.02 -26.18
C ASN A 134 28.28 -32.50 -27.11
N GLY A 135 28.66 -32.83 -28.35
CA GLY A 135 28.08 -33.96 -29.09
C GLY A 135 28.25 -33.95 -30.62
N HIS A 136 29.26 -34.72 -31.08
CA HIS A 136 29.48 -35.33 -32.41
C HIS A 136 29.90 -34.44 -33.60
#